data_AF-A0A246WPZ8-F1
#
_entry.id   AF-A0A246WPZ8-F1
#
_cell.length_a   1.000
_cell.length_b   1.000
_cell.length_c   1.000
_cell.angle_alpha   90.00
_cell.angle_beta   90.00
_cell.angle_gamma   90.00
#
_symmetry.space_group_name_H-M   'P 1'
#
loop_
_entity.id
_entity.type
_entity.pdbx_description
1 polymer ?
#
loop_
_entity_poly.entity_id
_entity_poly.type
_entity_poly.pdbx_seq_one_letter_code
_entity_poly.pdbx_strand_id
1 'polypeptide(L)'
;MPFETAVRRFLQPLEAVIGIDGIYWNDYRFYSSALLDCPTYERHATARTRAKIEGYYLSTCVRYIWIEIDNRLLQLAAMLPHLDDQEQRYVSAEEANHYHLQRMHQALALRHHQAAARTYYDQKAKQQIGKSYLRSQRRSGRPKLTRDAIREIRVLRKIL
;
A
#
# COMPACT_ATOMS: atom_id res chain seq x y z
N MET A 1 -33.07 3.76 -10.06
CA MET A 1 -32.13 4.09 -8.97
C MET A 1 -30.79 4.44 -9.60
N PRO A 2 -30.18 5.60 -9.32
CA PRO A 2 -28.86 5.93 -9.84
C PRO A 2 -27.79 4.97 -9.31
N PHE A 3 -26.77 4.67 -10.12
CA PHE A 3 -25.70 3.73 -9.78
C PHE A 3 -24.97 4.13 -8.48
N GLU A 4 -24.65 5.41 -8.31
CA GLU A 4 -23.97 5.89 -7.12
C GLU A 4 -24.78 5.67 -5.84
N THR A 5 -26.10 5.84 -5.92
CA THR A 5 -27.00 5.56 -4.80
C THR A 5 -26.99 4.08 -4.45
N ALA A 6 -26.88 3.20 -5.45
CA ALA A 6 -26.80 1.76 -5.23
C ALA A 6 -25.48 1.39 -4.53
N VAL A 7 -24.36 1.95 -4.97
CA VAL A 7 -23.06 1.74 -4.32
C VAL A 7 -23.11 2.14 -2.84
N ARG A 8 -23.55 3.37 -2.54
CA ARG A 8 -23.63 3.87 -1.16
C ARG A 8 -24.56 3.06 -0.26
N ARG A 9 -25.61 2.44 -0.84
CA ARG A 9 -26.64 1.73 -0.07
C ARG A 9 -26.33 0.25 0.14
N PHE A 10 -25.73 -0.41 -0.85
CA PHE A 10 -25.59 -1.87 -0.85
C PHE A 10 -24.17 -2.35 -0.59
N LEU A 11 -23.15 -1.52 -0.83
CA LEU A 11 -21.76 -1.91 -0.57
C LEU A 11 -21.34 -1.57 0.85
N GLN A 12 -20.30 -2.27 1.32
CA GLN A 12 -19.77 -2.07 2.66
C GLN A 12 -18.80 -0.88 2.68
N PRO A 13 -18.86 -0.02 3.72
CA PRO A 13 -17.93 1.08 3.84
C PRO A 13 -16.51 0.60 4.16
N LEU A 14 -15.50 1.29 3.63
CA LEU A 14 -14.09 1.10 3.97
C LEU A 14 -13.40 2.44 4.19
N GLU A 15 -12.26 2.38 4.87
CA GLU A 15 -11.32 3.48 4.98
C GLU A 15 -10.03 3.07 4.27
N ALA A 16 -9.66 3.80 3.22
CA ALA A 16 -8.45 3.57 2.43
C ALA A 16 -7.44 4.70 2.66
N VAL A 17 -6.22 4.49 2.17
CA VAL A 17 -5.12 5.44 2.31
C VAL A 17 -4.66 5.94 0.96
N ILE A 18 -4.54 7.26 0.81
CA ILE A 18 -3.96 7.87 -0.38
C ILE A 18 -2.44 7.64 -0.36
N GLY A 19 -1.96 6.91 -1.37
CA GLY A 19 -0.56 6.67 -1.65
C GLY A 19 -0.03 7.53 -2.79
N ILE A 20 1.25 7.33 -3.10
CA ILE A 20 1.94 8.07 -4.16
C ILE A 20 1.67 7.52 -5.57
N ASP A 21 0.93 6.43 -5.69
CA ASP A 21 0.78 5.68 -6.94
C ASP A 21 -0.58 4.96 -6.99
N GLY A 22 -1.51 5.37 -6.14
CA GLY A 22 -2.85 4.81 -6.03
C GLY A 22 -3.43 4.95 -4.64
N ILE A 23 -4.58 4.31 -4.46
CA ILE A 23 -5.27 4.19 -3.18
C ILE A 23 -4.96 2.82 -2.59
N TYR A 24 -4.71 2.73 -1.29
CA TYR A 24 -4.30 1.51 -0.62
C TYR A 24 -5.33 1.05 0.40
N TRP A 25 -5.70 -0.22 0.35
CA TRP A 25 -6.58 -0.88 1.32
C TRP A 25 -6.19 -2.36 1.48
N ASN A 26 -5.99 -2.83 2.72
CA ASN A 26 -5.59 -4.21 3.04
C ASN A 26 -4.37 -4.75 2.24
N ASP A 27 -3.32 -3.94 2.09
CA ASP A 27 -2.12 -4.17 1.25
C ASP A 27 -2.36 -4.15 -0.27
N TYR A 28 -3.60 -4.07 -0.74
CA TYR A 28 -3.88 -3.93 -2.16
C TYR A 28 -3.76 -2.47 -2.58
N ARG A 29 -3.14 -2.27 -3.75
CA ARG A 29 -3.12 -0.98 -4.44
C ARG A 29 -4.27 -0.94 -5.43
N PHE A 30 -5.00 0.16 -5.47
CA PHE A 30 -6.09 0.41 -6.40
C PHE A 30 -5.81 1.66 -7.21
N TYR A 31 -6.14 1.63 -8.50
CA TYR A 31 -5.88 2.73 -9.40
C TYR A 31 -6.95 2.87 -10.48
N SER A 32 -7.11 4.10 -10.93
CA SER A 32 -7.84 4.51 -12.12
C SER A 32 -7.22 5.80 -12.64
N SER A 33 -7.17 5.97 -13.95
CA SER A 33 -6.66 7.21 -14.57
C SER A 33 -7.45 8.46 -14.12
N ALA A 34 -8.73 8.29 -13.78
CA ALA A 34 -9.59 9.35 -13.26
C ALA A 34 -9.09 9.98 -11.95
N LEU A 35 -8.21 9.30 -11.20
CA LEU A 35 -7.58 9.89 -10.01
C LEU A 35 -6.69 11.09 -10.36
N LEU A 36 -6.10 11.11 -11.55
CA LEU A 36 -5.23 12.21 -11.99
C LEU A 36 -5.99 13.52 -12.19
N ASP A 37 -7.30 13.44 -12.41
CA ASP A 37 -8.17 14.59 -12.59
C ASP A 37 -8.71 15.14 -11.25
N CYS A 38 -8.33 14.53 -10.13
CA CYS A 38 -8.83 14.87 -8.79
C CYS A 38 -7.80 15.70 -8.01
N PRO A 39 -8.10 16.99 -7.73
CA PRO A 39 -7.19 17.87 -6.97
C PRO A 39 -6.86 17.33 -5.58
N THR A 40 -7.82 16.70 -4.90
CA THR A 40 -7.59 16.13 -3.55
C THR A 40 -6.58 14.98 -3.61
N TYR A 41 -6.65 14.13 -4.63
CA TYR A 41 -5.66 13.07 -4.82
C TYR A 41 -4.28 13.65 -5.09
N GLU A 42 -4.15 14.61 -6.01
CA GLU A 42 -2.87 15.23 -6.35
C GLU A 42 -2.18 15.86 -5.12
N ARG A 43 -2.96 16.58 -4.31
CA ARG A 43 -2.50 17.24 -3.08
C ARG A 43 -1.96 16.24 -2.05
N HIS A 44 -2.68 15.12 -1.83
CA HIS A 44 -2.31 14.15 -0.80
C HIS A 44 -1.32 13.09 -1.27
N ALA A 45 -1.30 12.74 -2.54
CA ALA A 45 -0.39 11.75 -3.10
C ALA A 45 1.09 12.20 -3.07
N THR A 46 1.34 13.51 -2.94
CA THR A 46 2.70 14.09 -2.80
C THR A 46 3.00 14.53 -1.36
N ALA A 47 2.00 14.46 -0.48
CA ALA A 47 2.15 14.84 0.91
C ALA A 47 3.00 13.81 1.67
N ARG A 48 3.67 14.28 2.72
CA ARG A 48 4.48 13.43 3.60
C ARG A 48 3.59 12.55 4.50
N THR A 49 2.36 12.98 4.73
CA THR A 49 1.37 12.32 5.58
C THR A 49 0.41 11.49 4.74
N ARG A 50 0.18 10.25 5.16
CA ARG A 50 -0.85 9.37 4.58
C ARG A 50 -2.23 9.89 4.96
N ALA A 51 -2.98 10.40 3.99
CA ALA A 51 -4.36 10.81 4.18
C ALA A 51 -5.30 9.61 4.05
N LYS A 52 -6.28 9.54 4.94
CA LYS A 52 -7.36 8.55 4.90
C LYS A 52 -8.48 9.07 3.99
N ILE A 53 -9.16 8.16 3.31
CA ILE A 53 -10.30 8.46 2.44
C ILE A 53 -11.37 7.39 2.58
N GLU A 54 -12.62 7.81 2.56
CA GLU A 54 -13.76 6.91 2.67
C GLU A 54 -14.13 6.33 1.31
N GLY A 55 -14.69 5.12 1.34
CA GLY A 55 -15.17 4.46 0.15
C GLY A 55 -15.99 3.23 0.47
N TYR A 56 -16.20 2.42 -0.55
CA TYR A 56 -17.05 1.26 -0.51
C TYR A 56 -16.42 0.10 -1.28
N TYR A 57 -16.76 -1.12 -0.89
CA TYR A 57 -16.32 -2.34 -1.57
C TYR A 57 -17.40 -3.41 -1.57
N LEU A 58 -17.26 -4.34 -2.51
CA LEU A 58 -18.05 -5.56 -2.55
C LEU A 58 -17.34 -6.66 -1.75
N SER A 59 -17.97 -7.15 -0.68
CA SER A 59 -17.39 -8.15 0.22
C SER A 59 -17.03 -9.47 -0.47
N THR A 60 -17.80 -9.86 -1.47
CA THR A 60 -17.62 -11.11 -2.21
C THR A 60 -16.47 -11.06 -3.22
N CYS A 61 -16.04 -9.87 -3.67
CA CYS A 61 -14.98 -9.73 -4.66
C CYS A 61 -14.32 -8.35 -4.57
N VAL A 62 -13.05 -8.33 -4.18
CA VAL A 62 -12.26 -7.09 -4.07
C VAL A 62 -11.52 -6.80 -5.38
N ARG A 63 -12.22 -6.90 -6.51
CA ARG A 63 -11.67 -6.50 -7.81
C ARG A 63 -11.74 -4.98 -8.01
N TYR A 64 -12.78 -4.37 -7.47
CA TYR A 64 -13.01 -2.94 -7.53
C TYR A 64 -13.36 -2.38 -6.15
N ILE A 65 -12.92 -1.15 -5.91
CA ILE A 65 -13.41 -0.32 -4.81
C ILE A 65 -13.97 0.97 -5.38
N TRP A 66 -14.84 1.61 -4.63
CA TRP A 66 -15.43 2.90 -4.98
C TRP A 66 -15.05 3.93 -3.94
N ILE A 67 -14.31 4.95 -4.35
CA ILE A 67 -13.81 5.99 -3.44
C ILE A 67 -14.60 7.29 -3.65
N GLU A 68 -14.99 7.93 -2.56
CA GLU A 68 -15.55 9.28 -2.63
C GLU A 68 -14.44 10.33 -2.55
N ILE A 69 -14.28 11.09 -3.63
CA ILE A 69 -13.28 12.15 -3.73
C ILE A 69 -13.82 13.30 -4.56
N ASP A 70 -13.63 14.54 -4.09
CA ASP A 70 -14.06 15.75 -4.81
C ASP A 70 -15.55 15.70 -5.24
N ASN A 71 -16.42 15.19 -4.35
CA ASN A 71 -17.85 14.97 -4.55
C ASN A 71 -18.19 14.00 -5.71
N ARG A 72 -17.25 13.15 -6.11
CA ARG A 72 -17.43 12.13 -7.15
C ARG A 72 -17.16 10.75 -6.59
N LEU A 73 -17.90 9.77 -7.09
CA LEU A 73 -17.67 8.36 -6.80
C LEU A 73 -16.80 7.76 -7.90
N LEU A 74 -15.58 7.37 -7.58
CA LEU A 74 -14.65 6.78 -8.54
C LEU A 74 -14.50 5.28 -8.33
N GLN A 75 -14.71 4.50 -9.39
CA GLN A 75 -14.40 3.08 -9.42
C GLN A 75 -12.91 2.88 -9.70
N LEU A 76 -12.22 2.20 -8.80
CA LEU A 76 -10.79 1.89 -8.91
C LEU A 76 -10.60 0.38 -9.00
N ALA A 77 -9.71 -0.07 -9.89
CA ALA A 77 -9.39 -1.49 -10.06
C ALA A 77 -8.20 -1.88 -9.18
N ALA A 78 -8.24 -3.10 -8.62
CA ALA A 78 -7.10 -3.68 -7.91
C ALA A 78 -5.91 -3.87 -8.86
N MET A 79 -4.75 -3.38 -8.46
CA MET A 79 -3.45 -3.55 -9.12
C MET A 79 -2.71 -4.70 -8.43
N LEU A 80 -2.44 -5.76 -9.19
CA LEU A 80 -1.68 -6.91 -8.69
C LEU A 80 -0.19 -6.54 -8.58
N PRO A 81 0.51 -6.98 -7.51
CA PRO A 81 1.95 -6.77 -7.37
C PRO A 81 2.78 -7.49 -8.44
N HIS A 82 2.26 -8.58 -9.04
CA HIS A 82 2.91 -9.38 -10.07
C HIS A 82 1.90 -9.80 -11.15
N LEU A 83 2.37 -9.90 -12.39
CA LEU A 83 1.60 -10.20 -13.61
C LEU A 83 1.19 -11.68 -13.77
N ASP A 84 1.13 -12.45 -12.68
CA ASP A 84 0.79 -13.86 -12.76
C ASP A 84 -0.72 -14.08 -12.60
N ASP A 85 -1.31 -14.43 -13.74
CA ASP A 85 -2.64 -14.96 -13.98
C ASP A 85 -3.86 -14.11 -13.56
N GLN A 86 -4.79 -13.90 -14.50
CA GLN A 86 -5.99 -13.08 -14.26
C GLN A 86 -6.95 -13.72 -13.24
N GLU A 87 -6.82 -15.03 -13.00
CA GLU A 87 -7.62 -15.77 -12.03
C GLU A 87 -7.30 -15.38 -10.58
N GLN A 88 -6.09 -14.87 -10.28
CA GLN A 88 -5.75 -14.32 -8.96
C GLN A 88 -6.53 -13.03 -8.61
N ARG A 89 -7.38 -12.52 -9.51
CA ARG A 89 -8.25 -11.36 -9.26
C ARG A 89 -9.50 -11.69 -8.45
N TYR A 90 -9.85 -12.98 -8.30
CA TYR A 90 -11.05 -13.40 -7.57
C TYR A 90 -10.71 -13.72 -6.12
N VAL A 91 -10.28 -12.71 -5.38
CA VAL A 91 -10.09 -12.81 -3.93
C VAL A 91 -11.25 -12.12 -3.23
N SER A 92 -11.90 -12.83 -2.32
CA SER A 92 -12.94 -12.28 -1.45
C SER A 92 -12.32 -11.31 -0.43
N ALA A 93 -13.14 -10.43 0.15
CA ALA A 93 -12.65 -9.50 1.17
C ALA A 93 -12.14 -10.22 2.43
N GLU A 94 -12.73 -11.37 2.76
CA GLU A 94 -12.31 -12.20 3.87
C GLU A 94 -10.92 -12.78 3.64
N GLU A 95 -10.66 -13.36 2.46
CA GLU A 95 -9.34 -13.88 2.09
C GLU A 95 -8.30 -12.76 2.05
N ALA A 96 -8.64 -11.60 1.48
CA ALA A 96 -7.76 -10.43 1.46
C ALA A 96 -7.35 -10.01 2.88
N ASN A 97 -8.30 -9.95 3.81
CA ASN A 97 -8.05 -9.64 5.22
C ASN A 97 -7.23 -10.75 5.91
N HIS A 98 -7.55 -12.01 5.63
CA HIS A 98 -6.81 -13.15 6.17
C HIS A 98 -5.33 -13.10 5.76
N TYR A 99 -5.04 -12.87 4.47
CA TYR A 99 -3.68 -12.72 3.99
C TYR A 99 -2.96 -11.52 4.59
N HIS A 100 -3.65 -10.39 4.77
CA HIS A 100 -3.10 -9.22 5.43
C HIS A 100 -2.66 -9.54 6.87
N LEU A 101 -3.54 -10.17 7.65
CA LEU A 101 -3.26 -10.57 9.03
C LEU A 101 -2.11 -11.58 9.11
N GLN A 102 -2.10 -12.60 8.23
CA GLN A 102 -1.01 -13.55 8.15
C GLN A 102 0.33 -12.87 7.86
N ARG A 103 0.37 -11.95 6.89
CA ARG A 103 1.59 -11.17 6.58
C ARG A 103 2.04 -10.33 7.77
N MET A 104 1.12 -9.69 8.48
CA MET A 104 1.44 -8.93 9.69
C MET A 104 2.06 -9.84 10.77
N HIS A 105 1.47 -11.01 11.02
CA HIS A 105 2.01 -11.98 11.96
C HIS A 105 3.40 -12.50 11.58
N GLN A 106 3.59 -12.85 10.30
CA GLN A 106 4.89 -13.29 9.79
C GLN A 106 5.95 -12.18 9.91
N ALA A 107 5.60 -10.93 9.61
CA ALA A 107 6.50 -9.79 9.76
C ALA A 107 6.92 -9.57 11.22
N LEU A 108 6.01 -9.76 12.17
CA LEU A 108 6.33 -9.71 13.60
C LEU A 108 7.27 -10.84 14.01
N ALA A 109 6.99 -12.09 13.60
CA ALA A 109 7.87 -13.23 13.88
C ALA A 109 9.28 -13.02 13.30
N LEU A 110 9.36 -12.51 12.06
CA LEU A 110 10.63 -12.22 11.40
C LEU A 110 11.47 -11.19 12.16
N ARG A 111 10.86 -10.18 12.80
CA ARG A 111 11.59 -9.20 13.62
C ARG A 111 12.33 -9.86 14.78
N HIS A 112 11.73 -10.85 15.43
CA HIS A 112 12.38 -11.60 16.51
C HIS A 112 13.57 -12.42 15.98
N HIS A 113 13.39 -13.12 14.86
CA HIS A 113 14.47 -13.87 14.22
C HIS A 113 15.61 -12.97 13.74
N GLN A 114 15.31 -11.79 13.17
CA GLN A 114 16.31 -10.81 12.75
C GLN A 114 17.15 -10.30 13.93
N ALA A 115 16.52 -10.04 15.08
CA ALA A 115 17.22 -9.64 16.30
C ALA A 115 18.17 -10.76 16.77
N ALA A 116 17.68 -12.00 16.84
CA ALA A 116 18.47 -13.16 17.26
C ALA A 116 19.65 -13.46 16.30
N ALA A 117 19.40 -13.44 14.99
CA ALA A 117 20.43 -13.62 13.98
C ALA A 117 21.51 -12.53 14.11
N ARG A 118 21.08 -11.28 14.30
CA ARG A 118 21.99 -10.14 14.46
C ARG A 118 22.87 -10.27 15.71
N THR A 119 22.32 -10.72 16.84
CA THR A 119 23.13 -11.00 18.04
C THR A 119 24.08 -12.17 17.85
N TYR A 120 23.64 -13.24 17.17
CA TYR A 120 24.47 -14.41 16.89
C TYR A 120 25.67 -14.05 16.01
N TYR A 121 25.46 -13.28 14.94
CA TYR A 121 26.56 -12.83 14.07
C TYR A 121 27.49 -11.84 14.76
N ASP A 122 26.98 -10.95 15.63
CA ASP A 122 27.85 -10.05 16.42
C ASP A 122 28.71 -10.81 17.43
N GLN A 123 28.16 -11.83 18.11
CA GLN A 123 28.91 -12.69 19.02
C GLN A 123 30.00 -13.47 18.29
N LYS A 124 29.69 -14.07 17.13
CA LYS A 124 30.69 -14.75 16.30
C LYS A 124 31.81 -13.81 15.84
N ALA A 125 31.47 -12.61 15.38
CA ALA A 125 32.48 -11.63 14.96
C ALA A 125 33.39 -11.18 16.11
N LYS A 126 32.83 -10.99 17.32
CA LYS A 126 33.61 -10.69 18.53
C LYS A 126 34.56 -11.84 18.89
N GLN A 127 34.11 -13.08 18.80
CA GLN A 127 34.94 -14.25 19.09
C GLN A 127 36.09 -14.43 18.08
N GLN A 128 35.84 -14.17 16.80
CA GLN A 128 36.83 -14.42 15.74
C GLN A 128 37.79 -13.25 15.51
N ILE A 129 37.33 -12.00 15.63
CA ILE A 129 38.08 -10.80 15.23
C ILE A 129 38.36 -9.87 16.44
N GLY A 130 37.74 -10.13 17.59
CA GLY A 130 37.85 -9.29 18.79
C GLY A 130 37.11 -7.95 18.69
N LYS A 131 36.38 -7.71 17.58
CA LYS A 131 35.66 -6.47 17.30
C LYS A 131 34.19 -6.75 17.00
N SER A 132 33.30 -5.85 17.43
CA SER A 132 31.87 -5.93 17.11
C SER A 132 31.61 -5.64 15.64
N TYR A 133 30.77 -6.47 15.02
CA TYR A 133 30.30 -6.31 13.65
C TYR A 133 29.31 -5.13 13.51
N LEU A 134 28.62 -4.77 14.61
CA LEU A 134 27.58 -3.74 14.64
C LEU A 134 28.10 -2.29 14.68
N ARG A 135 29.42 -2.07 14.61
CA ARG A 135 30.06 -0.76 14.85
C ARG A 135 29.68 0.32 13.84
N SER A 136 29.23 -0.05 12.64
CA SER A 136 28.69 0.88 11.64
C SER A 136 27.38 0.34 11.09
N GLN A 137 26.27 1.04 11.38
CA GLN A 137 24.98 0.78 10.75
C GLN A 137 24.67 1.89 9.78
N ARG A 138 24.58 1.54 8.49
CA ARG A 138 24.04 2.44 7.48
C ARG A 138 22.55 2.60 7.78
N ARG A 139 22.16 3.74 8.38
CA ARG A 139 20.75 4.09 8.49
C ARG A 139 20.27 4.46 7.09
N SER A 140 19.55 3.55 6.46
CA SER A 140 18.76 3.85 5.27
C SER A 140 17.69 4.85 5.68
N GLY A 141 17.96 6.14 5.45
CA GLY A 141 16.93 7.17 5.51
C GLY A 141 16.12 7.12 4.23
N ARG A 142 14.80 7.31 4.32
CA ARG A 142 14.00 7.56 3.12
C ARG A 142 14.52 8.87 2.50
N PRO A 143 15.01 8.87 1.24
CA PRO A 143 15.49 10.09 0.61
C PRO A 143 14.38 11.14 0.65
N LYS A 144 14.76 12.41 0.88
CA LYS A 144 13.79 13.51 0.80
C LYS A 144 13.17 13.47 -0.59
N LEU A 145 11.84 13.58 -0.65
CA LEU A 145 11.13 13.74 -1.92
C LEU A 145 11.47 15.13 -2.47
N THR A 146 12.51 15.20 -3.32
CA THR A 146 12.91 16.42 -4.00
C THR A 146 11.85 16.80 -5.05
N ARG A 147 11.82 18.07 -5.47
CA ARG A 147 10.89 18.53 -6.53
C ARG A 147 11.04 17.71 -7.81
N ASP A 148 12.27 17.34 -8.18
CA ASP A 148 12.56 16.52 -9.36
C ASP A 148 12.02 15.10 -9.23
N ALA A 149 12.19 14.47 -8.06
CA ALA A 149 11.62 13.15 -7.78
C ALA A 149 10.09 13.17 -7.84
N ILE A 150 9.44 14.22 -7.34
CA ILE A 150 7.97 14.39 -7.46
C ILE A 150 7.57 14.51 -8.93
N ARG A 151 8.36 15.22 -9.74
CA ARG A 151 8.11 15.39 -11.18
C ARG A 151 8.25 14.08 -11.94
N GLU A 152 9.30 13.31 -11.68
CA GLU A 152 9.51 11.97 -12.28
C GLU A 152 8.36 11.02 -11.93
N ILE A 153 7.97 10.99 -10.65
CA ILE A 153 6.82 10.19 -10.18
C ILE A 153 5.54 10.58 -10.91
N ARG A 154 5.28 11.88 -11.11
CA ARG A 154 4.12 12.35 -11.87
C ARG A 154 4.17 11.89 -13.33
N VAL A 155 5.34 11.87 -13.96
CA VAL A 155 5.52 11.38 -15.33
C VAL A 155 5.26 9.88 -15.39
N LEU A 156 5.81 9.10 -14.46
CA LEU A 156 5.62 7.64 -14.40
C LEU A 156 4.14 7.25 -14.21
N ARG A 157 3.37 8.02 -13.43
CA ARG A 157 1.92 7.82 -13.26
C ARG A 157 1.11 7.98 -14.55
N LYS A 158 1.62 8.72 -15.54
CA LYS A 158 0.92 8.92 -16.82
C LYS A 158 1.20 7.82 -17.84
N ILE A 159 2.26 7.03 -17.62
CA ILE A 159 2.73 6.00 -18.55
C ILE A 159 2.24 4.60 -18.12
N LEU A 160 1.98 4.42 -16.82
CA LEU A 160 1.39 3.22 -16.21
C LEU A 160 -0.14 3.33 -16.09
#